data_AF-A0A7X6LZB0-F1
#
_entry.id   AF-A0A7X6LZB0-F1
#
_cell.length_a   1.000
_cell.length_b   1.000
_cell.length_c   1.000
_cell.angle_alpha   90.00
_cell.angle_beta   90.00
_cell.angle_gamma   90.00
#
_symmetry.space_group_name_H-M   'P 1'
#
loop_
_entity.id
_entity.type
_entity.pdbx_description
1 polymer ?
#
loop_
_entity_poly.entity_id
_entity_poly.type
_entity_poly.pdbx_seq_one_letter_code
_entity_poly.pdbx_strand_id
1 'polypeptide(L)'
;MHWDQMTATPDELRKRATRLRRGVGQLGILESIITAAEGPWLGAMDADGRGTAELRMHLAGRYRVTAVVTSAGKLSLVQLHEPGARSERERVLSPKPALRRGWNDDEPMPKQPQWLEYLLDWVRRASTDVDRRSVLEWHLEGADRRLAAMNETIESLRLSLSEREELRDELAAEVARLRAELEALEPSR
;
A
#
# COMPACT_ATOMS: atom_id res chain seq x y z
N MET A 1 3.15 0.86 -6.06
CA MET A 1 3.04 0.45 -4.64
C MET A 1 1.58 0.20 -4.34
N HIS A 2 1.23 -1.03 -3.93
CA HIS A 2 -0.15 -1.46 -3.66
C HIS A 2 -0.66 -0.81 -2.37
N TRP A 3 -1.93 -0.41 -2.28
CA TRP A 3 -2.49 0.30 -1.12
C TRP A 3 -2.31 -0.49 0.18
N ASP A 4 -2.45 -1.82 0.13
CA ASP A 4 -2.24 -2.74 1.24
C ASP A 4 -0.80 -2.73 1.81
N GLN A 5 0.17 -2.11 1.13
CA GLN A 5 1.55 -1.96 1.61
C GLN A 5 1.77 -0.65 2.37
N MET A 6 0.78 0.24 2.41
CA MET A 6 0.86 1.50 3.15
C MET A 6 0.55 1.28 4.62
N THR A 7 1.53 1.53 5.47
CA THR A 7 1.42 1.28 6.90
C THR A 7 1.72 2.51 7.75
N ALA A 8 2.14 3.63 7.14
CA ALA A 8 2.49 4.82 7.90
C ALA A 8 1.23 5.55 8.38
N THR A 9 1.16 5.77 9.68
CA THR A 9 0.12 6.58 10.35
C THR A 9 0.29 8.08 10.03
N PRO A 10 -0.74 8.93 10.26
CA PRO A 10 -0.64 10.38 10.05
C PRO A 10 0.53 11.02 10.81
N ASP A 11 0.82 10.56 12.02
CA ASP A 11 1.95 11.05 12.82
C ASP A 11 3.31 10.71 12.21
N GLU A 12 3.45 9.51 11.66
CA GLU A 12 4.66 9.10 10.95
C GLU A 12 4.82 9.86 9.63
N LEU A 13 3.72 10.08 8.90
CA LEU A 13 3.71 10.89 7.69
C LEU A 13 4.12 12.34 7.98
N ARG A 14 3.67 12.92 9.10
CA ARG A 14 4.10 14.26 9.55
C ARG A 14 5.61 14.31 9.80
N LYS A 15 6.17 13.32 10.52
CA LYS A 15 7.62 13.20 10.74
C LYS A 15 8.41 13.03 9.43
N ARG A 16 7.84 12.36 8.42
CA ARG A 16 8.47 12.21 7.10
C ARG A 16 8.40 13.50 6.30
N ALA A 17 7.28 14.21 6.35
CA ALA A 17 7.08 15.49 5.66
C ALA A 17 8.12 16.53 6.09
N THR A 18 8.41 16.62 7.39
CA THR A 18 9.40 17.57 7.94
C THR A 18 10.85 17.20 7.63
N ARG A 19 11.16 15.91 7.39
CA ARG A 19 12.51 15.46 7.01
C ARG A 19 12.83 15.71 5.54
N LEU A 20 11.82 15.77 4.69
CA LEU A 20 11.99 16.09 3.29
C LEU A 20 12.30 17.60 3.23
N ARG A 21 13.46 17.99 2.66
CA ARG A 21 13.90 19.40 2.50
C ARG A 21 12.99 20.15 1.52
N ARG A 22 11.76 20.42 1.94
CA ARG A 22 10.66 20.93 1.12
C ARG A 22 10.47 22.43 1.31
N GLY A 23 9.91 23.09 0.31
CA GLY A 23 9.50 24.48 0.44
C GLY A 23 8.41 24.63 1.50
N VAL A 24 8.42 25.73 2.26
CA VAL A 24 7.48 25.98 3.38
C VAL A 24 6.02 25.81 2.96
N GLY A 25 5.65 26.29 1.76
CA GLY A 25 4.28 26.14 1.24
C GLY A 25 3.88 24.70 0.92
N GLN A 26 4.83 23.87 0.45
CA GLN A 26 4.57 22.45 0.19
C GLN A 26 4.34 21.69 1.50
N LEU A 27 5.13 21.98 2.54
CA LEU A 27 4.95 21.39 3.86
C LEU A 27 3.59 21.75 4.46
N GLY A 28 3.20 23.04 4.41
CA GLY A 28 1.92 23.50 4.95
C GLY A 28 0.69 22.81 4.32
N ILE A 29 0.71 22.57 3.01
CA ILE A 29 -0.37 21.82 2.34
C ILE A 29 -0.43 20.38 2.84
N LEU A 30 0.71 19.69 2.91
CA LEU A 30 0.76 18.30 3.34
C LEU A 30 0.33 18.15 4.80
N GLU A 31 0.79 19.04 5.67
CA GLU A 31 0.40 19.05 7.09
C GLU A 31 -1.10 19.32 7.25
N SER A 32 -1.68 20.19 6.44
CA SER A 32 -3.13 20.44 6.45
C SER A 32 -3.91 19.17 6.12
N ILE A 33 -3.51 18.45 5.06
CA ILE A 33 -4.15 17.19 4.65
C ILE A 33 -4.02 16.13 5.74
N ILE A 34 -2.80 15.93 6.27
CA ILE A 34 -2.51 14.96 7.33
C ILE A 34 -3.29 15.29 8.61
N THR A 35 -3.48 16.56 8.92
CA THR A 35 -4.24 17.00 10.10
C THR A 35 -5.74 16.78 9.93
N ALA A 36 -6.28 16.94 8.72
CA ALA A 36 -7.68 16.62 8.43
C ALA A 36 -7.99 15.11 8.47
N ALA A 37 -6.97 14.26 8.32
CA ALA A 37 -7.07 12.81 8.32
C ALA A 37 -7.20 12.23 9.74
N GLU A 38 -8.30 12.57 10.42
CA GLU A 38 -8.64 11.99 11.73
C GLU A 38 -9.01 10.51 11.59
N GLY A 39 -8.63 9.70 12.58
CA GLY A 39 -8.90 8.26 12.58
C GLY A 39 -7.79 7.42 11.91
N PRO A 40 -8.08 6.16 11.56
CA PRO A 40 -7.07 5.15 11.21
C PRO A 40 -6.65 5.23 9.74
N TRP A 41 -6.33 6.43 9.28
CA TRP A 41 -5.70 6.62 7.98
C TRP A 41 -4.34 5.98 7.97
N LEU A 42 -4.00 5.31 6.87
CA LEU A 42 -2.67 4.84 6.58
C LEU A 42 -2.23 5.41 5.26
N GLY A 43 -0.93 5.64 5.09
CA GLY A 43 -0.44 6.21 3.87
C GLY A 43 1.03 5.96 3.60
N ALA A 44 1.47 6.58 2.52
CA ALA A 44 2.84 6.68 2.11
C ALA A 44 3.07 8.07 1.52
N MET A 45 4.30 8.52 1.63
CA MET A 45 4.73 9.79 1.05
C MET A 45 5.98 9.54 0.23
N ASP A 46 5.98 10.07 -0.98
CA ASP A 46 7.11 10.02 -1.90
C ASP A 46 7.47 11.45 -2.34
N ALA A 47 8.69 11.62 -2.85
CA ALA A 47 9.16 12.85 -3.45
C ALA A 47 9.85 12.51 -4.77
N ASP A 48 9.44 13.16 -5.86
CA ASP A 48 10.20 13.02 -7.11
C ASP A 48 11.53 13.79 -7.01
N GLY A 49 12.49 13.44 -7.87
CA GLY A 49 13.77 14.14 -7.96
C GLY A 49 13.67 15.61 -8.42
N ARG A 50 12.47 16.11 -8.70
CA ARG A 50 12.17 17.49 -9.13
C ARG A 50 11.53 18.32 -8.02
N GLY A 51 11.35 17.74 -6.83
CA GLY A 51 10.82 18.43 -5.64
C GLY A 51 9.29 18.42 -5.53
N THR A 52 8.58 17.64 -6.35
CA THR A 52 7.15 17.36 -6.18
C THR A 52 6.97 16.30 -5.10
N ALA A 53 6.00 16.50 -4.23
CA ALA A 53 5.60 15.57 -3.20
C ALA A 53 4.35 14.81 -3.62
N GLU A 54 4.34 13.50 -3.46
CA GLU A 54 3.13 12.69 -3.57
C GLU A 54 2.76 12.16 -2.19
N LEU A 55 1.55 12.45 -1.75
CA LEU A 55 0.93 11.88 -0.56
C LEU A 55 -0.17 10.93 -1.00
N ARG A 56 -0.05 9.66 -0.63
CA ARG A 56 -1.08 8.65 -0.83
C ARG A 56 -1.59 8.19 0.53
N MET A 57 -2.90 8.18 0.73
CA MET A 57 -3.53 7.72 1.97
C MET A 57 -4.77 6.91 1.67
N HIS A 58 -5.12 5.98 2.57
CA HIS A 58 -6.36 5.26 2.55
C HIS A 58 -6.96 5.12 3.95
N LEU A 59 -8.27 4.94 4.01
CA LEU A 59 -9.02 4.72 5.24
C LEU A 59 -9.78 3.39 5.12
N ALA A 60 -9.33 2.39 5.88
CA ALA A 60 -9.88 1.03 5.90
C ALA A 60 -10.12 0.42 4.49
N GLY A 61 -9.26 0.75 3.52
CA GLY A 61 -9.39 0.31 2.13
C GLY A 61 -10.55 0.93 1.33
N ARG A 62 -11.51 1.59 1.99
CA ARG A 62 -12.76 2.15 1.42
C ARG A 62 -12.54 3.50 0.75
N TYR A 63 -11.86 4.40 1.45
CA TYR A 63 -11.51 5.71 0.92
C TYR A 63 -10.05 5.73 0.56
N ARG A 64 -9.71 6.37 -0.57
CA ARG A 64 -8.31 6.57 -0.98
C ARG A 64 -8.13 7.99 -1.50
N VAL A 65 -7.00 8.58 -1.19
CA VAL A 65 -6.58 9.88 -1.70
C VAL A 65 -5.14 9.82 -2.19
N THR A 66 -4.91 10.39 -3.36
CA THR A 66 -3.59 10.78 -3.84
C THR A 66 -3.57 12.29 -4.01
N ALA A 67 -2.66 12.97 -3.34
CA ALA A 67 -2.43 14.41 -3.48
C ALA A 67 -1.00 14.67 -3.92
N VAL A 68 -0.84 15.33 -5.06
CA VAL A 68 0.46 15.73 -5.60
C VAL A 68 0.64 17.22 -5.37
N VAL A 69 1.67 17.58 -4.60
CA VAL A 69 1.98 18.95 -4.20
C VAL A 69 3.31 19.36 -4.80
N THR A 70 3.33 20.40 -5.62
CA THR A 70 4.57 20.94 -6.19
C THR A 70 5.44 21.60 -5.12
N SER A 71 6.73 21.77 -5.41
CA SER A 71 7.68 22.51 -4.55
C SER A 71 7.24 23.95 -4.26
N ALA A 72 6.44 24.55 -5.15
CA ALA A 72 5.86 25.88 -5.00
C ALA A 72 4.63 25.92 -4.07
N GLY A 73 4.24 24.79 -3.46
CA GLY A 73 3.06 24.73 -2.59
C GLY A 73 1.76 24.85 -3.37
N LYS A 74 1.60 24.09 -4.47
CA LYS A 74 0.34 23.99 -5.21
C LYS A 74 -0.03 22.53 -5.44
N LEU A 75 -1.32 22.22 -5.35
CA LEU A 75 -1.86 20.93 -5.77
C LEU A 75 -1.83 20.84 -7.30
N SER A 76 -1.06 19.90 -7.84
CA SER A 76 -0.97 19.62 -9.28
C SER A 76 -1.86 18.45 -9.70
N LEU A 77 -2.26 17.59 -8.76
CA LEU A 77 -3.21 16.51 -8.96
C LEU A 77 -3.83 16.14 -7.60
N VAL A 78 -5.14 15.92 -7.58
CA VAL A 78 -5.81 15.20 -6.49
C VAL A 78 -6.67 14.12 -7.10
N GLN A 79 -6.53 12.88 -6.61
CA GLN A 79 -7.36 11.76 -6.99
C GLN A 79 -8.02 11.21 -5.73
N LEU A 80 -9.34 11.13 -5.74
CA LEU A 80 -10.18 10.72 -4.63
C LEU A 80 -10.96 9.48 -5.06
N HIS A 81 -11.00 8.49 -4.18
CA HIS A 81 -11.84 7.31 -4.32
C HIS A 81 -12.70 7.19 -3.07
N GLU A 82 -14.00 7.10 -3.26
CA GLU A 82 -14.99 6.88 -2.21
C GLU A 82 -15.89 5.68 -2.55
N PRO A 83 -16.41 4.96 -1.55
CA PRO A 83 -17.36 3.89 -1.78
C PRO A 83 -18.65 4.45 -2.39
N GLY A 84 -19.17 3.82 -3.45
CA GLY A 84 -20.43 4.17 -4.09
C GLY A 84 -21.39 2.99 -4.14
N ALA A 85 -22.70 3.27 -4.25
CA ALA A 85 -23.78 2.27 -4.16
C ALA A 85 -23.71 1.14 -5.20
N ARG A 86 -23.00 1.33 -6.32
CA ARG A 86 -22.82 0.31 -7.37
C ARG A 86 -21.37 0.16 -7.86
N SER A 87 -20.51 1.15 -7.62
CA SER A 87 -19.09 1.14 -7.96
C SER A 87 -18.36 2.20 -7.13
N GLU A 88 -17.05 2.03 -6.95
CA GLU A 88 -16.18 3.10 -6.42
C GLU A 88 -16.38 4.37 -7.27
N ARG A 89 -16.54 5.51 -6.59
CA ARG A 89 -16.60 6.82 -7.25
C ARG A 89 -15.21 7.43 -7.24
N GLU A 90 -14.65 7.59 -8.44
CA GLU A 90 -13.37 8.24 -8.64
C GLU A 90 -13.58 9.70 -9.05
N ARG A 91 -12.92 10.63 -8.35
CA ARG A 91 -12.86 12.06 -8.70
C ARG A 91 -11.41 12.50 -8.87
N VAL A 92 -11.12 13.21 -9.95
CA VAL A 92 -9.78 13.70 -10.24
C VAL A 92 -9.78 15.21 -10.47
N LEU A 93 -9.12 15.95 -9.59
CA LEU A 93 -8.78 17.36 -9.74
C LEU A 93 -7.45 17.48 -10.48
N SER A 94 -7.47 18.09 -11.66
CA SER A 94 -6.26 18.31 -12.46
C SER A 94 -6.34 19.61 -13.27
N PRO A 95 -5.23 20.37 -13.36
CA PRO A 95 -5.20 21.57 -14.19
C PRO A 95 -5.34 21.16 -15.66
N LYS A 96 -4.85 19.96 -16.01
CA LYS A 96 -4.98 19.35 -17.35
C LYS A 96 -6.38 18.77 -17.53
N PRO A 97 -7.21 19.28 -18.47
CA PRO A 97 -8.57 18.81 -18.70
C PRO A 97 -8.67 17.31 -18.98
N ALA A 98 -7.72 16.75 -19.74
CA ALA A 98 -7.70 15.34 -20.12
C ALA A 98 -7.59 14.36 -18.93
N LEU A 99 -7.17 14.82 -17.75
CA LEU A 99 -7.06 13.99 -16.55
C LEU A 99 -8.25 14.13 -15.60
N ARG A 100 -9.15 15.09 -15.84
CA ARG A 100 -10.30 15.33 -14.96
C ARG A 100 -11.30 14.18 -15.10
N ARG A 101 -11.87 13.75 -13.98
CA ARG A 101 -12.81 12.61 -13.93
C ARG A 101 -13.78 12.77 -12.77
N GLY A 102 -15.00 12.28 -12.92
CA GLY A 102 -15.99 12.22 -11.85
C GLY A 102 -16.74 13.53 -11.57
N TRP A 103 -16.75 14.46 -12.54
CA TRP A 103 -17.44 15.75 -12.46
C TRP A 103 -18.47 15.87 -13.57
N ASN A 104 -19.57 16.55 -13.30
CA ASN A 104 -20.65 16.83 -14.25
C ASN A 104 -21.23 18.23 -13.99
N ASP A 105 -22.29 18.60 -14.70
CA ASP A 105 -22.89 19.93 -14.56
C ASP A 105 -23.60 20.12 -13.21
N ASP A 106 -24.13 19.06 -12.62
CA ASP A 106 -24.78 19.09 -11.30
C ASP A 106 -23.77 19.20 -10.15
N GLU A 107 -22.56 18.67 -10.34
CA GLU A 107 -21.47 18.68 -9.38
C GLU A 107 -20.17 19.11 -10.09
N PRO A 108 -20.01 20.43 -10.31
CA PRO A 108 -18.88 20.95 -11.06
C PRO A 108 -17.58 20.79 -10.28
N MET A 109 -16.49 20.57 -11.02
CA MET A 109 -15.16 20.52 -10.43
C MET A 109 -14.83 21.86 -9.73
N PRO A 110 -14.36 21.87 -8.47
CA PRO A 110 -13.90 23.09 -7.82
C PRO A 110 -12.74 23.73 -8.59
N LYS A 111 -12.63 25.06 -8.51
CA LYS A 111 -11.57 25.82 -9.20
C LYS A 111 -10.41 26.08 -8.25
N GLN A 112 -9.18 26.21 -8.77
CA GLN A 112 -8.10 26.72 -7.92
C GLN A 112 -8.40 28.18 -7.51
N PRO A 113 -8.17 28.57 -6.24
CA PRO A 113 -7.41 27.87 -5.19
C PRO A 113 -8.23 26.92 -4.27
N GLN A 114 -9.52 26.72 -4.51
CA GLN A 114 -10.46 26.00 -3.63
C GLN A 114 -10.17 24.49 -3.46
N TRP A 115 -9.21 23.95 -4.22
CA TRP A 115 -8.90 22.52 -4.20
C TRP A 115 -8.43 22.01 -2.85
N LEU A 116 -7.65 22.81 -2.13
CA LEU A 116 -7.17 22.41 -0.81
C LEU A 116 -8.36 22.28 0.14
N GLU A 117 -9.19 23.30 0.23
CA GLU A 117 -10.38 23.31 1.08
C GLU A 117 -11.31 22.13 0.74
N TYR A 118 -11.62 21.93 -0.54
CA TYR A 118 -12.42 20.79 -0.98
C TYR A 118 -11.81 19.44 -0.57
N LEU A 119 -10.49 19.28 -0.71
CA LEU A 119 -9.79 18.06 -0.31
C LEU A 119 -9.87 17.87 1.22
N LEU A 120 -9.63 18.92 2.02
CA LEU A 120 -9.70 18.85 3.47
C LEU A 120 -11.11 18.45 3.94
N ASP A 121 -12.14 19.04 3.35
CA ASP A 121 -13.53 18.71 3.68
C ASP A 121 -13.90 17.29 3.26
N TRP A 122 -13.41 16.83 2.11
CA TRP A 122 -13.58 15.44 1.71
C TRP A 122 -12.91 14.47 2.69
N VAL A 123 -11.67 14.74 3.11
CA VAL A 123 -10.94 13.89 4.07
C VAL A 123 -11.65 13.86 5.43
N ARG A 124 -12.15 14.99 5.91
CA ARG A 124 -12.93 15.07 7.16
C ARG A 124 -14.22 14.24 7.07
N ARG A 125 -14.98 14.37 5.98
CA ARG A 125 -16.20 13.58 5.75
C ARG A 125 -15.92 12.08 5.66
N ALA A 126 -14.85 11.69 4.97
CA ALA A 126 -14.44 10.29 4.92
C ALA A 126 -14.10 9.75 6.32
N SER A 127 -13.44 10.58 7.15
CA SER A 127 -13.09 10.24 8.52
C SER A 127 -14.31 10.04 9.43
N THR A 128 -15.42 10.74 9.18
CA THR A 128 -16.67 10.56 9.93
C THR A 128 -17.54 9.42 9.41
N ASP A 129 -17.39 9.03 8.14
CA ASP A 129 -18.16 7.91 7.55
C ASP A 129 -17.63 6.54 7.99
N VAL A 130 -16.34 6.41 8.27
CA VAL A 130 -15.74 5.13 8.65
C VAL A 130 -15.75 4.94 10.16
N ASP A 131 -16.56 3.98 10.61
CA ASP A 131 -16.63 3.59 12.01
C ASP A 131 -15.51 2.60 12.41
N ARG A 132 -15.37 2.39 13.73
CA ARG A 132 -14.40 1.44 14.29
C ARG A 132 -14.61 0.01 13.78
N ARG A 133 -15.85 -0.37 13.47
CA ARG A 133 -16.17 -1.71 12.97
C ARG A 133 -15.57 -1.92 11.57
N SER A 134 -15.78 -1.00 10.64
CA SER A 134 -15.25 -1.05 9.28
C SER A 134 -13.72 -1.19 9.27
N VAL A 135 -13.06 -0.56 10.24
CA VAL A 135 -11.62 -0.62 10.43
C VAL A 135 -11.18 -2.01 10.89
N LEU A 136 -11.89 -2.59 11.86
CA LEU A 136 -11.61 -3.95 12.34
C LEU A 136 -11.86 -4.99 11.26
N GLU A 137 -12.94 -4.85 10.48
CA GLU A 137 -13.23 -5.73 9.34
C GLU A 137 -12.08 -5.71 8.33
N TRP A 138 -11.63 -4.52 7.92
CA TRP A 138 -10.48 -4.40 7.02
C TRP A 138 -9.20 -5.04 7.58
N HIS A 139 -8.92 -4.84 8.88
CA HIS A 139 -7.75 -5.45 9.52
C HIS A 139 -7.84 -6.98 9.59
N LEU A 140 -9.02 -7.53 9.87
CA LEU A 140 -9.26 -8.96 9.89
C LEU A 140 -9.10 -9.57 8.51
N GLU A 141 -9.72 -8.99 7.48
CA GLU A 141 -9.54 -9.44 6.10
C GLU A 141 -8.06 -9.43 5.67
N GLY A 142 -7.32 -8.39 6.05
CA GLY A 142 -5.89 -8.31 5.79
C GLY A 142 -5.05 -9.32 6.60
N ALA A 143 -5.49 -9.70 7.80
CA ALA A 143 -4.86 -10.76 8.58
C ALA A 143 -5.14 -12.14 7.97
N ASP A 144 -6.37 -12.40 7.55
CA ASP A 144 -6.79 -13.64 6.90
C ASP A 144 -6.02 -13.87 5.60
N ARG A 145 -5.88 -12.84 4.75
CA ARG A 145 -5.05 -12.92 3.53
C ARG A 145 -3.60 -13.29 3.83
N ARG A 146 -3.01 -12.70 4.88
CA ARG A 146 -1.63 -13.00 5.29
C ARG A 146 -1.51 -14.42 5.82
N LEU A 147 -2.48 -14.87 6.60
CA LEU A 147 -2.51 -16.24 7.12
C LEU A 147 -2.62 -17.27 5.98
N ALA A 148 -3.48 -17.02 4.99
CA ALA A 148 -3.62 -17.87 3.81
C ALA A 148 -2.29 -17.98 3.04
N ALA A 149 -1.63 -16.86 2.75
CA ALA A 149 -0.34 -16.85 2.06
C ALA A 149 0.77 -17.58 2.85
N MET A 150 0.76 -17.47 4.19
CA MET A 150 1.70 -18.22 5.04
C MET A 150 1.42 -19.73 4.98
N ASN A 151 0.15 -20.14 4.95
CA ASN A 151 -0.22 -21.55 4.82
C ASN A 151 0.25 -22.12 3.47
N GLU A 152 0.02 -21.41 2.36
CA GLU A 152 0.51 -21.80 1.03
C GLU A 152 2.04 -21.95 1.00
N THR A 153 2.75 -21.02 1.65
CA THR A 153 4.21 -21.08 1.78
C THR A 153 4.64 -22.31 2.58
N ILE A 154 3.98 -22.61 3.69
CA ILE A 154 4.27 -23.79 4.51
C ILE A 154 4.03 -25.08 3.73
N GLU A 155 2.94 -25.16 2.97
CA GLU A 155 2.63 -26.32 2.11
C GLU A 155 3.70 -26.51 1.03
N SER A 156 4.11 -25.43 0.35
CA SER A 156 5.21 -25.47 -0.61
C SER A 156 6.51 -25.95 0.03
N LEU A 157 6.86 -25.47 1.22
CA LEU A 157 8.08 -25.86 1.91
C LEU A 157 8.05 -27.34 2.33
N ARG A 158 6.88 -27.85 2.75
CA ARG A 158 6.70 -29.26 3.08
C ARG A 158 6.87 -30.16 1.85
N LEU A 159 6.31 -29.78 0.71
CA LEU A 159 6.49 -30.51 -0.54
C LEU A 159 7.98 -30.56 -0.93
N SER A 160 8.64 -29.40 -0.95
CA SER A 160 10.07 -29.31 -1.25
C SER A 160 10.98 -30.01 -0.24
N LEU A 161 10.51 -30.24 0.99
CA LEU A 161 11.22 -31.05 1.98
C LEU A 161 11.08 -32.54 1.62
N SER A 162 9.86 -33.01 1.33
CA SER A 162 9.60 -34.40 0.91
C SER A 162 10.46 -34.79 -0.28
N GLU A 163 10.52 -33.96 -1.32
CA GLU A 163 11.35 -34.20 -2.51
C GLU A 163 12.84 -34.33 -2.17
N ARG A 164 13.33 -33.54 -1.20
CA ARG A 164 14.72 -33.62 -0.74
C ARG A 164 14.98 -34.85 0.11
N GLU A 165 14.00 -35.29 0.89
CA GLU A 165 14.10 -36.52 1.68
C GLU A 165 14.13 -37.75 0.77
N GLU A 166 13.32 -37.78 -0.29
CA GLU A 166 13.37 -38.83 -1.33
C GLU A 166 14.74 -38.88 -1.99
N LEU A 167 15.27 -37.74 -2.45
CA LEU A 167 16.61 -37.67 -3.05
C LEU A 167 17.71 -38.10 -2.06
N ARG A 168 17.59 -37.74 -0.79
CA ARG A 168 18.53 -38.18 0.26
C ARG A 168 18.50 -39.70 0.40
N ASP A 169 17.32 -40.30 0.38
CA ASP A 169 17.16 -41.75 0.56
C ASP A 169 17.68 -42.52 -0.66
N GLU A 170 17.47 -41.98 -1.87
CA GLU A 170 18.09 -42.49 -3.11
C GLU A 170 19.63 -42.47 -3.04
N LEU A 171 20.21 -41.33 -2.65
CA LEU A 171 21.66 -41.17 -2.49
C LEU A 171 22.21 -42.07 -1.39
N ALA A 172 21.49 -42.23 -0.28
CA ALA A 172 21.89 -43.13 0.81
C ALA A 172 21.92 -44.59 0.33
N ALA A 173 20.91 -45.01 -0.45
CA ALA A 173 20.87 -46.34 -1.05
C ALA A 173 22.02 -46.54 -2.06
N GLU A 174 22.34 -45.53 -2.87
CA GLU A 174 23.47 -45.57 -3.80
C GLU A 174 24.81 -45.70 -3.06
N VAL A 175 25.05 -44.87 -2.04
CA VAL A 175 26.26 -44.95 -1.21
C VAL A 175 26.39 -46.31 -0.55
N ALA A 176 25.30 -46.87 -0.03
CA ALA A 176 25.31 -48.21 0.56
C ALA A 176 25.69 -49.29 -0.46
N ARG A 177 25.14 -49.23 -1.69
CA ARG A 177 25.51 -50.14 -2.78
C ARG A 177 26.98 -50.02 -3.15
N LEU A 178 27.48 -48.80 -3.37
CA LEU A 178 28.88 -48.55 -3.74
C LEU A 178 29.85 -49.02 -2.65
N ARG A 179 29.50 -48.84 -1.37
CA ARG A 179 30.30 -49.35 -0.26
C ARG A 179 30.36 -50.88 -0.24
N ALA A 180 29.22 -51.55 -0.46
CA ALA A 180 29.17 -53.01 -0.53
C ALA A 180 29.95 -53.56 -1.73
N GLU A 181 29.86 -52.91 -2.89
CA GLU A 181 30.66 -53.26 -4.07
C GLU A 181 32.16 -53.10 -3.81
N LEU A 182 32.56 -52.00 -3.16
CA LEU A 182 33.96 -51.77 -2.78
C LEU A 182 34.47 -52.84 -1.81
N GLU A 183 33.70 -53.20 -0.78
CA GLU A 183 34.05 -54.25 0.18
C GLU A 183 34.20 -55.61 -0.50
N ALA A 184 33.35 -55.94 -1.47
CA ALA A 184 33.46 -57.18 -2.23
C ALA A 184 34.70 -57.25 -3.14
N LEU A 185 35.27 -56.09 -3.52
CA LEU A 185 36.48 -55.98 -4.32
C LEU A 185 37.76 -55.97 -3.47
N GLU A 186 37.66 -55.80 -2.15
CA GLU A 186 38.83 -55.91 -1.29
C GLU A 186 39.33 -57.38 -1.26
N PRO A 187 40.60 -57.64 -1.59
CA PRO A 187 41.14 -58.99 -1.54
C PRO A 187 41.20 -59.43 -0.08
N SER A 188 40.54 -60.54 0.25
CA SER A 188 40.62 -61.19 1.57
C SER A 188 42.09 -61.35 1.98
N ARG A 189 42.50 -60.55 2.98
CA ARG A 189 43.79 -60.64 3.66
C ARG A 189 43.62 -61.35 4.99
#